data_AF-A0A1Q6L801-F1
#
_entry.id   AF-A0A1Q6L801-F1
#
_cell.length_a   1.000
_cell.length_b   1.000
_cell.length_c   1.000
_cell.angle_alpha   90.00
_cell.angle_beta   90.00
_cell.angle_gamma   90.00
#
_symmetry.space_group_name_H-M   'P 1'
#
loop_
_entity.id
_entity.type
_entity.pdbx_description
1 polymer ?
#
loop_
_entity_poly.entity_id
_entity_poly.type
_entity_poly.pdbx_seq_one_letter_code
_entity_poly.pdbx_strand_id
1 'polypeptide(L)'
;MGFEKVYITKQGALLAAKTLQGKKIQFDHAEIGSGNLSGNAADKTALTTKVLECPIEETKITGDTQASVSFIFKNTDAKSAFYFREIGLFAIDPDTKAKVLYAYANAGSNAEYINNSIAEKIEKHIQINVIVDNASNVTITLDSTQIYVTEKELQEAITEAREFVGKNYGIRRKIVDNVLSKWERICDNTGLVANATKNGDEVQNDFDNLYPWSDIITYNYDTKNKKITAFYGEPGFKFDGTNGEVLTRIPEFWFKREVKGDYEYIYISDYNRAGYKHSKEFSVGRYGISIDAEGNAHSISGTIPAYNKTIAAFRTLATAVGEGFCQMDTRYFILQLLYLVEYADYNSQSKLGRGVSEWFNQKALIAENNVNRIIVANSSNMYVGRNVSIGATDAWNNSVASERTITKIEEFSNGSVTGKAVYFDGAAVNIAVGNALWGIGQKAGQCDELGMKSGCLSNDGCHSVIYRGIENVFSNMFTAIDGLNIKDYVAYVCDDPTQYASDKFVAPYKPVGYTNLKQTNCYTSKLGYDENYPEIAIPIESNGSSGTGTCDYYWCAEGNRIAFAGGNFYFGANAGFFCLDLNNGSGSSYWYYGARLLKYQ
;
A
#
# COMPACT_ATOMS: atom_id res chain seq x y z
N MET A 1 -49.80 -14.24 -12.83
CA MET A 1 -50.73 -15.39 -12.89
C MET A 1 -50.21 -16.30 -13.99
N GLY A 2 -49.83 -17.52 -13.62
CA GLY A 2 -49.08 -18.47 -14.44
C GLY A 2 -49.21 -19.88 -13.86
N PHE A 3 -48.31 -20.79 -14.24
CA PHE A 3 -48.32 -22.20 -13.81
C PHE A 3 -48.50 -22.36 -12.29
N GLU A 4 -49.61 -22.98 -11.87
CA GLU A 4 -49.98 -23.09 -10.45
C GLU A 4 -49.28 -24.25 -9.74
N LYS A 5 -48.93 -25.31 -10.48
CA LYS A 5 -48.32 -26.52 -9.94
C LYS A 5 -47.44 -27.22 -10.97
N VAL A 6 -46.29 -27.69 -10.50
CA VAL A 6 -45.41 -28.60 -11.22
C VAL A 6 -45.65 -30.01 -10.68
N TYR A 7 -45.85 -30.97 -11.58
CA TYR A 7 -46.07 -32.37 -11.26
C TYR A 7 -44.85 -33.18 -11.65
N ILE A 8 -44.29 -33.95 -10.72
CA ILE A 8 -43.33 -34.99 -11.07
C ILE A 8 -44.10 -36.11 -11.76
N THR A 9 -43.66 -36.52 -12.96
CA THR A 9 -44.30 -37.61 -13.68
C THR A 9 -43.97 -38.95 -13.04
N LYS A 10 -44.73 -40.00 -13.33
CA LYS A 10 -44.40 -41.35 -12.89
C LYS A 10 -42.98 -41.77 -13.29
N GLN A 11 -42.56 -41.42 -14.51
CA GLN A 11 -41.21 -41.72 -14.99
C GLN A 11 -40.16 -40.84 -14.30
N GLY A 12 -40.47 -39.58 -14.02
CA GLY A 12 -39.62 -38.69 -13.23
C GLY A 12 -39.40 -39.20 -11.80
N ALA A 13 -40.45 -39.69 -11.14
CA ALA A 13 -40.35 -40.28 -9.80
C ALA A 13 -39.50 -41.57 -9.80
N LEU A 14 -39.66 -42.42 -10.82
CA LEU A 14 -38.81 -43.60 -11.00
C LEU A 14 -37.34 -43.22 -11.22
N LEU A 15 -37.09 -42.13 -11.97
CA LEU A 15 -35.76 -41.62 -12.20
C LEU A 15 -35.15 -41.05 -10.92
N ALA A 16 -35.93 -40.27 -10.15
CA ALA A 16 -35.55 -39.72 -8.85
C ALA A 16 -35.07 -40.82 -7.89
N ALA A 17 -35.81 -41.94 -7.81
CA ALA A 17 -35.48 -43.07 -6.94
C ALA A 17 -34.14 -43.73 -7.27
N LYS A 18 -33.65 -43.61 -8.51
CA LYS A 18 -32.32 -44.13 -8.90
C LYS A 18 -31.18 -43.39 -8.20
N THR A 19 -31.41 -42.16 -7.74
CA THR A 19 -30.39 -41.39 -6.99
C THR A 19 -30.06 -42.01 -5.63
N LEU A 20 -30.99 -42.77 -5.02
CA LEU A 20 -30.75 -43.56 -3.81
C LEU A 20 -29.73 -44.69 -4.01
N GLN A 21 -29.56 -45.14 -5.26
CA GLN A 21 -28.59 -46.16 -5.65
C GLN A 21 -27.23 -45.55 -6.03
N GLY A 22 -27.00 -44.27 -5.72
CA GLY A 22 -25.76 -43.55 -6.07
C GLY A 22 -25.66 -43.14 -7.53
N LYS A 23 -26.72 -43.33 -8.34
CA LYS A 23 -26.72 -42.94 -9.75
C LYS A 23 -27.00 -41.45 -9.89
N LYS A 24 -26.36 -40.83 -10.87
CA LYS A 24 -26.50 -39.40 -11.10
C LYS A 24 -27.61 -39.06 -12.10
N ILE A 25 -28.40 -38.03 -11.79
CA ILE A 25 -29.40 -37.48 -12.73
C ILE A 25 -28.80 -36.28 -13.44
N GLN A 26 -28.97 -36.22 -14.76
CA GLN A 26 -28.62 -35.09 -15.59
C GLN A 26 -29.89 -34.56 -16.27
N PHE A 27 -30.17 -33.26 -16.14
CA PHE A 27 -31.23 -32.60 -16.90
C PHE A 27 -30.72 -32.27 -18.31
N ASP A 28 -31.53 -32.53 -19.32
CA ASP A 28 -31.13 -32.44 -20.72
C ASP A 28 -31.60 -31.12 -21.37
N HIS A 29 -32.90 -30.85 -21.30
CA HIS A 29 -33.54 -29.63 -21.80
C HIS A 29 -34.90 -29.42 -21.14
N ALA A 30 -35.47 -28.25 -21.33
CA ALA A 30 -36.88 -27.97 -21.08
C ALA A 30 -37.63 -27.84 -22.41
N GLU A 31 -38.90 -28.21 -22.42
CA GLU A 31 -39.81 -27.94 -23.53
C GLU A 31 -40.93 -27.02 -23.06
N ILE A 32 -41.35 -26.12 -23.96
CA ILE A 32 -42.56 -25.32 -23.76
C ILE A 32 -43.56 -25.60 -24.87
N GLY A 33 -44.85 -25.53 -24.53
CA GLY A 33 -45.93 -25.92 -25.43
C GLY A 33 -47.22 -25.16 -25.25
N SER A 34 -48.18 -25.47 -26.12
CA SER A 34 -49.50 -24.82 -26.18
C SER A 34 -50.68 -25.76 -25.96
N GLY A 35 -50.42 -27.04 -25.71
CA GLY A 35 -51.46 -28.05 -25.58
C GLY A 35 -52.27 -27.95 -24.30
N ASN A 36 -53.52 -28.39 -24.38
CA ASN A 36 -54.38 -28.51 -23.22
C ASN A 36 -54.07 -29.80 -22.47
N LEU A 37 -54.08 -29.75 -21.14
CA LEU A 37 -53.94 -30.95 -20.32
C LEU A 37 -55.14 -31.87 -20.53
N SER A 38 -54.88 -33.05 -21.08
CA SER A 38 -55.79 -34.19 -21.11
C SER A 38 -55.30 -35.28 -20.16
N GLY A 39 -56.20 -35.84 -19.34
CA GLY A 39 -55.86 -36.85 -18.34
C GLY A 39 -55.11 -36.29 -17.13
N ASN A 40 -54.37 -37.14 -16.43
CA ASN A 40 -53.60 -36.77 -15.24
C ASN A 40 -52.19 -36.27 -15.64
N ALA A 41 -51.79 -35.10 -15.13
CA ALA A 41 -50.47 -34.51 -15.37
C ALA A 41 -49.31 -35.43 -14.97
N ALA A 42 -49.46 -36.23 -13.92
CA ALA A 42 -48.43 -37.17 -13.46
C ALA A 42 -48.21 -38.36 -14.41
N ASP A 43 -49.16 -38.63 -15.32
CA ASP A 43 -49.10 -39.75 -16.27
C ASP A 43 -48.50 -39.34 -17.62
N LYS A 44 -48.16 -38.06 -17.80
CA LYS A 44 -47.58 -37.56 -19.05
C LYS A 44 -46.17 -38.10 -19.25
N THR A 45 -45.85 -38.42 -20.50
CA THR A 45 -44.51 -38.82 -20.97
C THR A 45 -43.92 -37.85 -21.98
N ALA A 46 -44.72 -36.93 -22.51
CA ALA A 46 -44.35 -35.83 -23.40
C ALA A 46 -45.37 -34.68 -23.28
N LEU A 47 -45.03 -33.51 -23.83
CA LEU A 47 -45.99 -32.42 -24.01
C LEU A 47 -47.10 -32.82 -24.99
N THR A 48 -48.26 -32.21 -24.86
CA THR A 48 -49.38 -32.42 -25.78
C THR A 48 -49.13 -31.71 -27.11
N THR A 49 -48.64 -30.47 -27.07
CA THR A 49 -48.24 -29.71 -28.26
C THR A 49 -46.96 -28.93 -27.97
N LYS A 50 -45.80 -29.53 -28.27
CA LYS A 50 -44.49 -28.86 -28.19
C LYS A 50 -44.42 -27.68 -29.15
N VAL A 51 -43.90 -26.56 -28.66
CA VAL A 51 -43.63 -25.34 -29.44
C VAL A 51 -42.12 -25.11 -29.54
N LEU A 52 -41.41 -25.18 -28.41
CA LEU A 52 -39.96 -24.94 -28.34
C LEU A 52 -39.26 -25.95 -27.43
N GLU A 53 -37.99 -26.18 -27.75
CA GLU A 53 -37.01 -26.82 -26.89
C GLU A 53 -36.02 -25.76 -26.43
N CYS A 54 -35.76 -25.70 -25.13
CA CYS A 54 -34.93 -24.69 -24.50
C CYS A 54 -33.79 -25.41 -23.75
N PRO A 55 -32.52 -25.05 -23.97
CA PRO A 55 -31.41 -25.60 -23.21
C PRO A 55 -31.56 -25.24 -21.72
N ILE A 56 -30.98 -26.08 -20.85
CA ILE A 56 -30.88 -25.77 -19.42
C ILE A 56 -29.75 -24.76 -19.21
N GLU A 57 -30.05 -23.65 -18.56
CA GLU A 57 -29.09 -22.59 -18.23
C GLU A 57 -28.37 -22.87 -16.91
N GLU A 58 -29.11 -23.32 -15.90
CA GLU A 58 -28.55 -23.59 -14.58
C GLU A 58 -29.26 -24.78 -13.92
N THR A 59 -28.53 -25.54 -13.12
CA THR A 59 -29.09 -26.48 -12.14
C THR A 59 -28.39 -26.27 -10.81
N LYS A 60 -29.15 -25.99 -9.75
CA LYS A 60 -28.63 -25.70 -8.42
C LYS A 60 -29.29 -26.58 -7.37
N ILE A 61 -28.49 -27.10 -6.44
CA ILE A 61 -28.99 -27.85 -5.27
C ILE A 61 -29.51 -26.83 -4.25
N THR A 62 -30.79 -26.93 -3.87
CA THR A 62 -31.44 -25.96 -2.96
C THR A 62 -31.81 -26.58 -1.61
N GLY A 63 -31.57 -27.88 -1.43
CA GLY A 63 -31.73 -28.62 -0.17
C GLY A 63 -31.39 -30.10 -0.38
N ASP A 64 -31.42 -30.90 0.69
CA ASP A 64 -31.00 -32.31 0.68
C ASP A 64 -31.69 -33.16 -0.39
N THR A 65 -32.95 -32.83 -0.70
CA THR A 65 -33.79 -33.51 -1.68
C THR A 65 -34.38 -32.57 -2.73
N GLN A 66 -33.80 -31.38 -2.92
CA GLN A 66 -34.35 -30.36 -3.81
C GLN A 66 -33.30 -29.79 -4.76
N ALA A 67 -33.70 -29.62 -6.01
CA ALA A 67 -32.92 -28.92 -7.02
C ALA A 67 -33.80 -27.90 -7.75
N SER A 68 -33.22 -26.75 -8.08
CA SER A 68 -33.79 -25.77 -8.99
C SER A 68 -33.15 -25.89 -10.36
N VAL A 69 -33.95 -25.94 -11.41
CA VAL A 69 -33.50 -25.98 -12.81
C VAL A 69 -34.04 -24.76 -13.54
N SER A 70 -33.15 -24.01 -14.18
CA SER A 70 -33.46 -22.75 -14.85
C SER A 70 -33.25 -22.87 -16.36
N PHE A 71 -34.13 -22.23 -17.14
CA PHE A 71 -34.00 -22.09 -18.60
C PHE A 71 -34.62 -20.79 -19.08
N ILE A 72 -34.24 -20.36 -20.29
CA ILE A 72 -34.75 -19.15 -20.92
C ILE A 72 -35.47 -19.54 -22.21
N PHE A 73 -36.54 -18.81 -22.56
CA PHE A 73 -37.07 -18.83 -23.92
C PHE A 73 -37.30 -17.41 -24.44
N LYS A 74 -37.15 -17.25 -25.76
CA LYS A 74 -37.46 -16.01 -26.48
C LYS A 74 -38.59 -16.25 -27.45
N ASN A 75 -39.51 -15.30 -27.55
CA ASN A 75 -40.64 -15.40 -28.47
C ASN A 75 -40.23 -15.45 -29.95
N THR A 76 -39.06 -14.90 -30.28
CA THR A 76 -38.47 -14.94 -31.63
C THR A 76 -38.01 -16.33 -32.06
N ASP A 77 -37.79 -17.24 -31.12
CA ASP A 77 -37.33 -18.59 -31.43
C ASP A 77 -38.51 -19.48 -31.86
N ALA A 78 -39.74 -19.13 -31.45
CA ALA A 78 -40.95 -19.85 -31.81
C ALA A 78 -41.30 -19.63 -33.29
N LYS A 79 -41.78 -20.66 -33.98
CA LYS A 79 -42.15 -20.56 -35.42
C LYS A 79 -43.41 -19.72 -35.67
N SER A 80 -44.27 -19.57 -34.67
CA SER A 80 -45.52 -18.82 -34.73
C SER A 80 -45.95 -18.38 -33.33
N ALA A 81 -46.87 -17.42 -33.26
CA ALA A 81 -47.50 -17.07 -31.99
C ALA A 81 -48.22 -18.27 -31.36
N PHE A 82 -48.24 -18.35 -30.03
CA PHE A 82 -48.80 -19.49 -29.30
C PHE A 82 -49.30 -19.07 -27.91
N TYR A 83 -50.18 -19.88 -27.33
CA TYR A 83 -50.48 -19.78 -25.90
C TYR A 83 -49.47 -20.59 -25.12
N PHE A 84 -48.67 -19.96 -24.27
CA PHE A 84 -47.72 -20.62 -23.40
C PHE A 84 -48.48 -21.34 -22.28
N ARG A 85 -48.73 -22.63 -22.49
CA ARG A 85 -49.64 -23.45 -21.66
C ARG A 85 -48.96 -24.65 -21.04
N GLU A 86 -47.89 -25.18 -21.62
CA GLU A 86 -47.20 -26.36 -21.13
C GLU A 86 -45.73 -26.07 -20.85
N ILE A 87 -45.20 -26.65 -19.78
CA ILE A 87 -43.77 -26.78 -19.53
C ILE A 87 -43.48 -28.25 -19.23
N GLY A 88 -42.45 -28.80 -19.85
CA GLY A 88 -41.90 -30.11 -19.51
C GLY A 88 -40.40 -30.02 -19.28
N LEU A 89 -39.93 -30.59 -18.17
CA LEU A 89 -38.52 -30.71 -17.87
C LEU A 89 -38.06 -32.12 -18.17
N PHE A 90 -37.03 -32.29 -19.00
CA PHE A 90 -36.51 -33.59 -19.40
C PHE A 90 -35.17 -33.91 -18.73
N ALA A 91 -35.00 -35.17 -18.35
CA ALA A 91 -33.79 -35.70 -17.75
C ALA A 91 -33.35 -36.99 -18.44
N ILE A 92 -32.05 -37.28 -18.39
CA ILE A 92 -31.45 -38.47 -18.98
C ILE A 92 -31.51 -39.60 -17.96
N ASP A 93 -32.08 -40.74 -18.34
CA ASP A 93 -31.98 -41.97 -17.56
C ASP A 93 -30.53 -42.46 -17.54
N PRO A 94 -29.88 -42.57 -16.35
CA PRO A 94 -28.48 -42.96 -16.25
C PRO A 94 -28.21 -44.37 -16.81
N ASP A 95 -29.22 -45.26 -16.80
CA ASP A 95 -29.10 -46.65 -17.22
C ASP A 95 -29.32 -46.84 -18.71
N THR A 96 -30.40 -46.25 -19.23
CA THR A 96 -30.84 -46.48 -20.62
C THR A 96 -30.35 -45.38 -21.58
N LYS A 97 -29.87 -44.26 -21.04
CA LYS A 97 -29.56 -43.01 -21.76
C LYS A 97 -30.77 -42.40 -22.48
N ALA A 98 -31.98 -42.86 -22.18
CA ALA A 98 -33.20 -42.30 -22.74
C ALA A 98 -33.51 -40.94 -22.10
N LYS A 99 -34.02 -39.99 -22.89
CA LYS A 99 -34.55 -38.72 -22.40
C LYS A 99 -35.98 -38.95 -21.92
N VAL A 100 -36.26 -38.56 -20.69
CA VAL A 100 -37.51 -38.84 -19.99
C VAL A 100 -38.12 -37.54 -19.48
N LEU A 101 -39.42 -37.34 -19.68
CA LEU A 101 -40.14 -36.23 -19.09
C LEU A 101 -40.17 -36.39 -17.57
N TYR A 102 -39.36 -35.61 -16.87
CA TYR A 102 -39.19 -35.67 -15.42
C TYR A 102 -40.31 -34.95 -14.69
N ALA A 103 -40.60 -33.72 -15.10
CA ALA A 103 -41.64 -32.89 -14.52
C ALA A 103 -42.48 -32.21 -15.59
N TYR A 104 -43.75 -31.95 -15.29
CA TYR A 104 -44.71 -31.35 -16.21
C TYR A 104 -45.58 -30.33 -15.48
N ALA A 105 -45.86 -29.21 -16.13
CA ALA A 105 -46.78 -28.20 -15.64
C ALA A 105 -47.71 -27.72 -16.76
N ASN A 106 -48.95 -27.37 -16.41
CA ASN A 106 -49.91 -26.79 -17.34
C ASN A 106 -50.57 -25.54 -16.73
N ALA A 107 -50.66 -24.46 -17.50
CA ALA A 107 -51.26 -23.20 -17.06
C ALA A 107 -52.79 -23.16 -17.21
N GLY A 108 -53.40 -24.15 -17.87
CA GLY A 108 -54.85 -24.24 -18.05
C GLY A 108 -55.43 -23.01 -18.76
N SER A 109 -56.50 -22.45 -18.16
CA SER A 109 -57.13 -21.20 -18.61
C SER A 109 -56.27 -19.96 -18.40
N ASN A 110 -55.22 -20.04 -17.58
CA ASN A 110 -54.30 -18.93 -17.27
C ASN A 110 -53.12 -18.85 -18.26
N ALA A 111 -53.19 -19.58 -19.38
CA ALA A 111 -52.14 -19.58 -20.40
C ALA A 111 -51.97 -18.18 -21.03
N GLU A 112 -50.74 -17.71 -21.08
CA GLU A 112 -50.37 -16.41 -21.64
C GLU A 112 -50.25 -16.51 -23.16
N TYR A 113 -50.77 -15.51 -23.90
CA TYR A 113 -50.54 -15.43 -25.34
C TYR A 113 -49.18 -14.78 -25.63
N ILE A 114 -48.30 -15.50 -26.32
CA ILE A 114 -46.99 -15.02 -26.74
C ILE A 114 -47.02 -14.78 -28.25
N ASN A 115 -46.83 -13.53 -28.66
CA ASN A 115 -46.68 -13.18 -30.08
C ASN A 115 -45.29 -13.58 -30.59
N ASN A 116 -45.19 -14.03 -31.83
CA ASN A 116 -43.89 -14.15 -32.50
C ASN A 116 -43.61 -12.82 -33.22
N SER A 117 -42.74 -11.99 -32.65
CA SER A 117 -42.43 -10.66 -33.18
C SER A 117 -40.95 -10.32 -32.99
N ILE A 118 -40.32 -9.84 -34.05
CA ILE A 118 -38.97 -9.26 -33.98
C ILE A 118 -38.97 -7.79 -33.51
N ALA A 119 -40.13 -7.13 -33.56
CA ALA A 119 -40.31 -5.75 -33.09
C ALA A 119 -40.62 -5.70 -31.58
N GLU A 120 -41.37 -6.67 -31.09
CA GLU A 120 -41.73 -6.83 -29.67
C GLU A 120 -41.09 -8.11 -29.15
N LYS A 121 -39.83 -8.00 -28.73
CA LYS A 121 -39.07 -9.14 -28.20
C LYS A 121 -39.49 -9.42 -26.76
N ILE A 122 -39.88 -10.66 -26.50
CA ILE A 122 -40.20 -11.17 -25.17
C ILE A 122 -39.18 -12.25 -24.84
N GLU A 123 -38.51 -12.09 -23.70
CA GLU A 123 -37.63 -13.09 -23.10
C GLU A 123 -38.19 -13.44 -21.72
N LYS A 124 -38.29 -14.74 -21.40
CA LYS A 124 -38.74 -15.20 -20.09
C LYS A 124 -37.72 -16.15 -19.48
N HIS A 125 -37.37 -15.84 -18.23
CA HIS A 125 -36.51 -16.64 -17.36
C HIS A 125 -37.41 -17.51 -16.49
N ILE A 126 -37.26 -18.83 -16.57
CA ILE A 126 -38.11 -19.79 -15.86
C ILE A 126 -37.23 -20.64 -14.95
N GLN A 127 -37.59 -20.67 -13.67
CA GLN A 127 -37.01 -21.57 -12.68
C GLN A 127 -38.06 -22.60 -12.24
N ILE A 128 -37.71 -23.88 -12.33
CA ILE A 128 -38.52 -25.00 -11.85
C ILE A 128 -37.81 -25.61 -10.63
N ASN A 129 -38.49 -25.60 -9.48
CA ASN A 129 -38.04 -26.35 -8.32
C ASN A 129 -38.60 -27.77 -8.38
N VAL A 130 -37.73 -28.77 -8.30
CA VAL A 130 -38.07 -30.17 -8.32
C VAL A 130 -37.51 -30.91 -7.11
N ILE A 131 -38.18 -31.99 -6.73
CA ILE A 131 -37.72 -32.91 -5.69
C ILE A 131 -36.89 -34.00 -6.36
N VAL A 132 -35.77 -34.34 -5.75
CA VAL A 132 -34.83 -35.42 -6.10
C VAL A 132 -34.56 -36.22 -4.82
N ASP A 133 -34.54 -37.56 -4.85
CA ASP A 133 -34.38 -38.35 -3.61
C ASP A 133 -32.98 -38.21 -2.96
N ASN A 134 -31.97 -37.79 -3.72
CA ASN A 134 -30.66 -37.38 -3.21
C ASN A 134 -30.06 -36.28 -4.12
N ALA A 135 -30.08 -35.03 -3.65
CA ALA A 135 -29.66 -33.88 -4.46
C ALA A 135 -28.15 -33.85 -4.78
N SER A 136 -27.32 -34.48 -3.95
CA SER A 136 -25.86 -34.55 -4.15
C SER A 136 -25.46 -35.35 -5.40
N ASN A 137 -26.37 -36.17 -5.93
CA ASN A 137 -26.14 -36.99 -7.12
C ASN A 137 -26.60 -36.29 -8.42
N VAL A 138 -26.99 -35.02 -8.41
CA VAL A 138 -27.34 -34.30 -9.64
C VAL A 138 -26.05 -33.87 -10.37
N THR A 139 -25.91 -34.22 -11.65
CA THR A 139 -24.78 -33.78 -12.49
C THR A 139 -25.17 -32.58 -13.35
N ILE A 140 -24.37 -31.54 -13.26
CA ILE A 140 -24.50 -30.31 -14.04
C ILE A 140 -23.60 -30.45 -15.28
N THR A 141 -24.16 -30.36 -16.48
CA THR A 141 -23.38 -30.29 -17.72
C THR A 141 -23.78 -29.00 -18.42
N LEU A 142 -22.92 -27.99 -18.33
CA LEU A 142 -23.11 -26.68 -18.96
C LEU A 142 -22.07 -26.52 -20.07
N ASP A 143 -22.50 -26.04 -21.23
CA ASP A 143 -21.58 -25.52 -22.25
C ASP A 143 -21.10 -24.14 -21.78
N SER A 144 -19.82 -24.06 -21.38
CA SER A 144 -19.20 -22.85 -20.81
C SER A 144 -19.18 -21.63 -21.74
N THR A 145 -19.65 -21.77 -22.99
CA THR A 145 -19.67 -20.70 -23.99
C THR A 145 -21.01 -19.93 -24.05
N GLN A 146 -22.03 -20.34 -23.29
CA GLN A 146 -23.39 -19.75 -23.36
C GLN A 146 -23.90 -19.12 -22.05
N ILE A 147 -23.08 -19.02 -21.01
CA ILE A 147 -23.52 -18.48 -19.71
C ILE A 147 -23.62 -16.95 -19.78
N TYR A 148 -24.85 -16.43 -19.75
CA TYR A 148 -25.12 -15.00 -19.61
C TYR A 148 -25.49 -14.67 -18.15
N VAL A 149 -24.74 -13.78 -17.50
CA VAL A 149 -25.10 -13.25 -16.17
C VAL A 149 -26.31 -12.34 -16.33
N THR A 150 -27.37 -12.58 -15.56
CA THR A 150 -28.58 -11.73 -15.60
C THR A 150 -28.30 -10.37 -14.97
N GLU A 151 -29.05 -9.34 -15.39
CA GLU A 151 -28.95 -8.01 -14.76
C GLU A 151 -29.23 -8.07 -13.25
N LYS A 152 -30.10 -8.98 -12.82
CA LYS A 152 -30.39 -9.21 -11.40
C LYS A 152 -29.20 -9.82 -10.66
N GLU A 153 -28.54 -10.84 -11.18
CA GLU A 153 -27.34 -11.42 -10.56
C GLU A 153 -26.19 -10.43 -10.53
N LEU A 154 -26.07 -9.58 -11.57
CA LEU A 154 -25.12 -8.48 -11.57
C LEU A 154 -25.48 -7.45 -10.49
N GLN A 155 -26.76 -7.09 -10.33
CA GLN A 155 -27.21 -6.16 -9.29
C GLN A 155 -27.10 -6.76 -7.88
N GLU A 156 -27.34 -8.05 -7.71
CA GLU A 156 -27.17 -8.77 -6.45
C GLU A 156 -25.68 -8.84 -6.08
N ALA A 157 -24.79 -9.18 -7.03
CA ALA A 157 -23.34 -9.12 -6.81
C ALA A 157 -22.85 -7.68 -6.52
N ILE A 158 -23.43 -6.66 -7.19
CA ILE A 158 -23.14 -5.25 -6.90
C ILE A 158 -23.66 -4.85 -5.51
N THR A 159 -24.81 -5.38 -5.09
CA THR A 159 -25.42 -5.10 -3.78
C THR A 159 -24.64 -5.80 -2.67
N GLU A 160 -24.26 -7.06 -2.87
CA GLU A 160 -23.42 -7.85 -1.96
C GLU A 160 -22.01 -7.24 -1.85
N ALA A 161 -21.46 -6.69 -2.94
CA ALA A 161 -20.23 -5.89 -2.91
C ALA A 161 -20.41 -4.50 -2.24
N ARG A 162 -21.62 -3.97 -2.16
CA ARG A 162 -21.97 -2.71 -1.47
C ARG A 162 -22.28 -2.91 0.03
N GLU A 163 -22.62 -4.13 0.45
CA GLU A 163 -22.87 -4.49 1.85
C GLU A 163 -21.58 -4.81 2.65
N PHE A 164 -20.40 -4.68 2.03
CA PHE A 164 -19.13 -4.77 2.77
C PHE A 164 -18.84 -3.49 3.55
N VAL A 165 -18.91 -3.60 4.87
CA VAL A 165 -18.62 -2.55 5.86
C VAL A 165 -17.11 -2.40 6.02
N GLY A 166 -16.49 -1.59 5.18
CA GLY A 166 -15.10 -1.15 5.34
C GLY A 166 -14.91 0.29 4.88
N LYS A 167 -13.93 0.98 5.45
CA LYS A 167 -13.62 2.37 5.13
C LYS A 167 -12.76 2.48 3.88
N ASN A 168 -12.99 3.55 3.13
CA ASN A 168 -12.18 3.94 1.98
C ASN A 168 -11.88 5.44 2.07
N TYR A 169 -10.60 5.75 2.25
CA TYR A 169 -10.09 7.10 2.35
C TYR A 169 -9.45 7.48 1.02
N GLY A 170 -9.80 8.63 0.48
CA GLY A 170 -9.28 9.07 -0.80
C GLY A 170 -8.77 10.50 -0.78
N ILE A 171 -7.89 10.79 -1.72
CA ILE A 171 -7.50 12.15 -2.07
C ILE A 171 -7.45 12.26 -3.59
N ARG A 172 -7.70 13.47 -4.11
CA ARG A 172 -7.47 13.79 -5.52
C ARG A 172 -6.74 15.11 -5.68
N ARG A 173 -6.01 15.22 -6.78
CA ARG A 173 -5.33 16.47 -7.17
C ARG A 173 -5.36 16.62 -8.68
N LYS A 174 -5.64 17.83 -9.15
CA LYS A 174 -5.53 18.18 -10.57
C LYS A 174 -4.05 18.12 -10.97
N ILE A 175 -3.71 17.48 -12.09
CA ILE A 175 -2.32 17.25 -12.54
C ILE A 175 -1.96 18.00 -13.82
N VAL A 176 -2.84 18.90 -14.26
CA VAL A 176 -2.60 19.85 -15.36
C VAL A 176 -2.72 21.27 -14.81
N ASP A 177 -1.78 22.14 -15.18
CA ASP A 177 -1.70 23.54 -14.75
C ASP A 177 -1.87 23.75 -13.23
N ASN A 178 -1.31 22.84 -12.43
CA ASN A 178 -1.45 22.86 -10.98
C ASN A 178 -0.10 22.76 -10.26
N VAL A 179 0.24 23.83 -9.55
CA VAL A 179 1.41 23.91 -8.68
C VAL A 179 1.02 23.96 -7.20
N LEU A 180 -0.24 23.74 -6.83
CA LEU A 180 -0.60 23.68 -5.40
C LEU A 180 -0.09 22.38 -4.77
N SER A 181 0.48 22.46 -3.57
CA SER A 181 0.87 21.27 -2.81
C SER A 181 -0.30 20.49 -2.22
N LYS A 182 -1.43 21.19 -2.03
CA LYS A 182 -2.65 20.67 -1.41
C LYS A 182 -3.39 19.68 -2.31
N TRP A 183 -3.94 18.67 -1.67
CA TRP A 183 -4.86 17.69 -2.23
C TRP A 183 -6.26 17.89 -1.65
N GLU A 184 -7.28 17.47 -2.39
CA GLU A 184 -8.66 17.46 -1.93
C GLU A 184 -8.99 16.06 -1.37
N ARG A 185 -9.46 16.00 -0.12
CA ARG A 185 -9.98 14.75 0.48
C ARG A 185 -11.30 14.35 -0.16
N ILE A 186 -11.51 13.05 -0.35
CA ILE A 186 -12.71 12.46 -0.93
C ILE A 186 -13.04 11.13 -0.23
N CYS A 187 -14.27 10.64 -0.37
CA CYS A 187 -14.73 9.44 0.34
C CYS A 187 -14.77 9.65 1.86
N ASP A 188 -14.45 8.64 2.68
CA ASP A 188 -14.72 8.62 4.12
C ASP A 188 -13.83 9.57 4.94
N ASN A 189 -12.76 10.12 4.36
CA ASN A 189 -11.94 11.14 5.03
C ASN A 189 -12.39 12.59 4.73
N THR A 190 -13.53 12.79 4.05
CA THR A 190 -14.06 14.14 3.81
C THR A 190 -14.42 14.80 5.14
N GLY A 191 -13.85 15.98 5.41
CA GLY A 191 -14.07 16.72 6.67
C GLY A 191 -13.16 16.32 7.83
N LEU A 192 -12.33 15.29 7.67
CA LEU A 192 -11.36 14.90 8.71
C LEU A 192 -10.17 15.87 8.81
N VAL A 193 -9.72 16.08 10.04
CA VAL A 193 -8.60 16.93 10.43
C VAL A 193 -7.36 16.07 10.66
N ALA A 194 -6.21 16.51 10.14
CA ALA A 194 -4.91 15.90 10.40
C ALA A 194 -3.88 16.98 10.72
N ASN A 195 -3.49 17.08 11.99
CA ASN A 195 -2.42 17.96 12.45
C ASN A 195 -1.27 17.14 13.03
N ALA A 196 -0.06 17.71 12.97
CA ALA A 196 1.12 17.18 13.65
C ALA A 196 1.61 18.23 14.64
N THR A 197 2.09 17.80 15.80
CA THR A 197 2.60 18.73 16.82
C THR A 197 3.91 19.38 16.36
N LYS A 198 4.16 20.62 16.78
CA LYS A 198 5.39 21.38 16.44
C LYS A 198 6.29 21.67 17.64
N ASN A 199 5.78 21.38 18.82
CA ASN A 199 6.35 21.73 20.11
C ASN A 199 6.04 20.70 21.21
N GLY A 200 5.40 19.57 20.87
CA GLY A 200 4.97 18.54 21.83
C GLY A 200 3.54 18.68 22.33
N ASP A 201 2.85 19.79 22.05
CA ASP A 201 1.47 20.00 22.48
C ASP A 201 0.50 19.03 21.77
N GLU A 202 -0.62 18.74 22.42
CA GLU A 202 -1.70 17.96 21.81
C GLU A 202 -2.35 18.72 20.66
N VAL A 203 -2.62 17.99 19.58
CA VAL A 203 -3.28 18.49 18.38
C VAL A 203 -4.34 17.49 17.95
N GLN A 204 -5.40 17.99 17.31
CA GLN A 204 -6.42 17.11 16.72
C GLN A 204 -5.85 16.40 15.48
N ASN A 205 -5.90 15.08 15.48
CA ASN A 205 -5.68 14.26 14.30
C ASN A 205 -6.69 13.09 14.30
N ASP A 206 -7.72 13.20 13.46
CA ASP A 206 -8.83 12.23 13.44
C ASP A 206 -8.36 10.85 12.95
N PHE A 207 -7.26 10.78 12.20
CA PHE A 207 -6.67 9.55 11.69
C PHE A 207 -6.05 8.68 12.78
N ASP A 208 -5.80 9.22 13.98
CA ASP A 208 -5.26 8.45 15.11
C ASP A 208 -6.19 7.30 15.54
N ASN A 209 -7.47 7.38 15.20
CA ASN A 209 -8.48 6.36 15.53
C ASN A 209 -9.00 5.60 14.31
N LEU A 210 -8.32 5.71 13.17
CA LEU A 210 -8.75 5.12 11.90
C LEU A 210 -7.69 4.18 11.34
N TYR A 211 -8.11 2.96 10.99
CA TYR A 211 -7.25 2.01 10.29
C TYR A 211 -6.88 2.55 8.88
N PRO A 212 -5.67 2.32 8.36
CA PRO A 212 -4.55 1.59 8.97
C PRO A 212 -3.74 2.41 9.99
N TRP A 213 -3.95 3.73 10.08
CA TRP A 213 -3.10 4.61 10.89
C TRP A 213 -3.18 4.35 12.40
N SER A 214 -4.34 3.92 12.91
CA SER A 214 -4.53 3.53 14.32
C SER A 214 -3.69 2.32 14.73
N ASP A 215 -3.34 1.47 13.76
CA ASP A 215 -2.69 0.18 13.99
C ASP A 215 -1.19 0.22 13.68
N ILE A 216 -0.71 1.36 13.18
CA ILE A 216 0.73 1.66 13.09
C ILE A 216 1.26 1.81 14.51
N ILE A 217 2.18 0.92 14.91
CA ILE A 217 2.69 0.88 16.28
C ILE A 217 4.15 0.49 16.33
N THR A 218 4.90 1.11 17.25
CA THR A 218 6.30 0.75 17.52
C THR A 218 6.36 -0.43 18.50
N TYR A 219 7.29 -1.35 18.30
CA TYR A 219 7.52 -2.51 19.14
C TYR A 219 9.02 -2.85 19.23
N ASN A 220 9.38 -3.59 20.27
CA ASN A 220 10.69 -4.20 20.42
C ASN A 220 10.73 -5.61 19.82
N TYR A 221 11.79 -5.94 19.10
CA TYR A 221 11.98 -7.24 18.46
C TYR A 221 13.29 -7.92 18.91
N ASP A 222 13.17 -9.12 19.46
CA ASP A 222 14.30 -9.98 19.76
C ASP A 222 14.71 -10.74 18.49
N THR A 223 15.83 -10.33 17.90
CA THR A 223 16.38 -10.92 16.67
C THR A 223 16.92 -12.34 16.87
N LYS A 224 17.28 -12.72 18.10
CA LYS A 224 17.80 -14.06 18.43
C LYS A 224 16.67 -15.07 18.55
N ASN A 225 15.64 -14.73 19.32
CA ASN A 225 14.46 -15.59 19.52
C ASN A 225 13.35 -15.36 18.49
N LYS A 226 13.55 -14.40 17.57
CA LYS A 226 12.66 -14.07 16.45
C LYS A 226 11.23 -13.71 16.87
N LYS A 227 11.07 -12.93 17.94
CA LYS A 227 9.75 -12.59 18.50
C LYS A 227 9.64 -11.12 18.90
N ILE A 228 8.41 -10.60 18.87
CA ILE A 228 8.07 -9.32 19.49
C ILE A 228 8.14 -9.49 21.00
N THR A 229 8.83 -8.57 21.69
CA THR A 229 9.02 -8.61 23.14
C THR A 229 8.13 -7.63 23.90
N ALA A 230 7.81 -6.48 23.29
CA ALA A 230 6.87 -5.50 23.85
C ALA A 230 6.38 -4.53 22.76
N PHE A 231 5.12 -4.10 22.84
CA PHE A 231 4.59 -2.98 22.07
C PHE A 231 4.73 -1.66 22.84
N TYR A 232 4.82 -0.55 22.11
CA TYR A 232 4.79 0.78 22.71
C TYR A 232 3.53 0.95 23.59
N GLY A 233 3.72 1.46 24.80
CA GLY A 233 2.67 1.55 25.84
C GLY A 233 2.71 0.40 26.85
N GLU A 234 3.37 -0.72 26.54
CA GLU A 234 3.57 -1.81 27.49
C GLU A 234 4.77 -1.54 28.42
N PRO A 235 4.75 -1.99 29.70
CA PRO A 235 5.83 -1.73 30.66
C PRO A 235 7.22 -2.22 30.22
N GLY A 236 7.26 -3.26 29.40
CA GLY A 236 8.48 -3.88 28.88
C GLY A 236 9.13 -3.11 27.73
N PHE A 237 8.44 -2.14 27.12
CA PHE A 237 8.97 -1.42 25.96
C PHE A 237 10.19 -0.54 26.32
N LYS A 238 11.19 -0.50 25.43
CA LYS A 238 12.46 0.22 25.61
C LYS A 238 12.95 0.81 24.29
N PHE A 239 13.17 2.12 24.24
CA PHE A 239 13.70 2.80 23.05
C PHE A 239 15.21 2.58 22.83
N ASP A 240 15.96 2.30 23.89
CA ASP A 240 17.43 2.19 23.90
C ASP A 240 17.97 0.85 23.36
N GLY A 241 17.09 -0.05 22.92
CA GLY A 241 17.47 -1.36 22.41
C GLY A 241 17.70 -2.44 23.48
N THR A 242 17.60 -2.12 24.77
CA THR A 242 17.83 -3.10 25.85
C THR A 242 16.83 -4.26 25.85
N ASN A 243 15.69 -4.11 25.15
CA ASN A 243 14.70 -5.18 24.94
C ASN A 243 14.58 -5.63 23.47
N GLY A 244 15.59 -5.32 22.63
CA GLY A 244 15.64 -5.67 21.21
C GLY A 244 15.46 -4.48 20.27
N GLU A 245 15.52 -4.76 18.96
CA GLU A 245 15.41 -3.74 17.90
C GLU A 245 14.11 -2.96 18.00
N VAL A 246 14.16 -1.65 17.79
CA VAL A 246 12.98 -0.79 17.84
C VAL A 246 12.43 -0.60 16.43
N LEU A 247 11.31 -1.24 16.15
CA LEU A 247 10.67 -1.26 14.83
C LEU A 247 9.27 -0.67 14.90
N THR A 248 8.82 -0.03 13.83
CA THR A 248 7.45 0.46 13.65
C THR A 248 6.74 -0.42 12.64
N ARG A 249 5.70 -1.11 13.10
CA ARG A 249 4.84 -1.95 12.28
C ARG A 249 3.89 -1.09 11.46
N ILE A 250 3.83 -1.33 10.17
CA ILE A 250 2.81 -0.84 9.24
C ILE A 250 1.88 -2.03 8.98
N PRO A 251 0.60 -1.96 9.38
CA PRO A 251 -0.33 -3.06 9.17
C PRO A 251 -0.52 -3.30 7.67
N GLU A 252 -1.09 -4.45 7.31
CA GLU A 252 -1.53 -4.64 5.94
C GLU A 252 -2.66 -3.65 5.59
N PHE A 253 -2.86 -3.34 4.30
CA PHE A 253 -4.00 -2.57 3.83
C PHE A 253 -4.09 -2.66 2.30
N TRP A 254 -5.15 -2.10 1.72
CA TRP A 254 -5.33 -2.03 0.28
C TRP A 254 -5.21 -0.60 -0.19
N PHE A 255 -4.48 -0.38 -1.29
CA PHE A 255 -4.32 0.95 -1.88
C PHE A 255 -4.60 0.93 -3.37
N LYS A 256 -4.98 2.09 -3.90
CA LYS A 256 -5.10 2.30 -5.33
C LYS A 256 -4.62 3.70 -5.68
N ARG A 257 -3.88 3.81 -6.78
CA ARG A 257 -3.60 5.09 -7.41
C ARG A 257 -4.00 5.00 -8.88
N GLU A 258 -4.64 6.04 -9.37
CA GLU A 258 -5.10 6.09 -10.75
C GLU A 258 -5.11 7.53 -11.28
N VAL A 259 -4.91 7.66 -12.58
CA VAL A 259 -5.05 8.93 -13.29
C VAL A 259 -6.30 8.84 -14.18
N LYS A 260 -7.23 9.77 -14.01
CA LYS A 260 -8.47 9.87 -14.79
C LYS A 260 -8.64 11.29 -15.29
N GLY A 261 -8.52 11.48 -16.59
CA GLY A 261 -8.52 12.81 -17.20
C GLY A 261 -7.43 13.68 -16.59
N ASP A 262 -7.80 14.87 -16.13
CA ASP A 262 -6.89 15.87 -15.56
C ASP A 262 -6.58 15.66 -14.07
N TYR A 263 -7.00 14.54 -13.48
CA TYR A 263 -6.88 14.29 -12.05
C TYR A 263 -6.13 13.00 -11.76
N GLU A 264 -5.35 13.06 -10.69
CA GLU A 264 -4.78 11.90 -10.02
C GLU A 264 -5.56 11.64 -8.74
N TYR A 265 -5.73 10.36 -8.43
CA TYR A 265 -6.46 9.87 -7.28
C TYR A 265 -5.59 8.86 -6.53
N ILE A 266 -5.61 8.95 -5.20
CA ILE A 266 -5.00 7.96 -4.32
C ILE A 266 -6.04 7.54 -3.29
N TYR A 267 -6.12 6.24 -3.04
CA TYR A 267 -7.05 5.62 -2.12
C TYR A 267 -6.35 4.64 -1.19
N ILE A 268 -6.82 4.55 0.05
CA ILE A 268 -6.46 3.56 1.05
C ILE A 268 -7.75 2.97 1.63
N SER A 269 -7.80 1.66 1.78
CA SER A 269 -8.95 0.93 2.30
C SER A 269 -8.53 -0.15 3.30
N ASP A 270 -9.39 -0.38 4.29
CA ASP A 270 -9.23 -1.39 5.34
C ASP A 270 -9.71 -2.79 4.90
N TYR A 271 -10.16 -2.95 3.65
CA TYR A 271 -10.61 -4.22 3.08
C TYR A 271 -10.19 -4.36 1.61
N ASN A 272 -10.23 -5.60 1.12
CA ASN A 272 -9.95 -5.91 -0.28
C ASN A 272 -11.05 -5.34 -1.19
N ARG A 273 -10.64 -4.50 -2.13
CA ARG A 273 -11.52 -3.82 -3.08
C ARG A 273 -11.03 -4.01 -4.51
N ALA A 274 -11.96 -4.19 -5.44
CA ALA A 274 -11.64 -4.39 -6.85
C ALA A 274 -10.74 -3.27 -7.41
N GLY A 275 -9.62 -3.68 -8.02
CA GLY A 275 -8.61 -2.78 -8.58
C GLY A 275 -7.66 -2.14 -7.56
N TYR A 276 -7.73 -2.52 -6.28
CA TYR A 276 -6.74 -2.11 -5.28
C TYR A 276 -5.63 -3.15 -5.20
N LYS A 277 -4.40 -2.68 -4.96
CA LYS A 277 -3.26 -3.52 -4.61
C LYS A 277 -3.23 -3.76 -3.11
N HIS A 278 -2.79 -4.95 -2.71
CA HIS A 278 -2.57 -5.32 -1.31
C HIS A 278 -1.15 -4.94 -0.89
N SER A 279 -1.04 -4.03 0.08
CA SER A 279 0.19 -3.84 0.84
C SER A 279 0.17 -4.83 2.00
N LYS A 280 1.04 -5.84 1.96
CA LYS A 280 1.23 -6.74 3.10
C LYS A 280 1.81 -5.98 4.29
N GLU A 281 1.60 -6.50 5.49
CA GLU A 281 2.23 -5.98 6.70
C GLU A 281 3.76 -5.97 6.55
N PHE A 282 4.39 -4.93 7.07
CA PHE A 282 5.83 -4.87 7.21
C PHE A 282 6.22 -3.98 8.40
N SER A 283 7.49 -4.01 8.77
CA SER A 283 8.00 -3.10 9.78
C SER A 283 9.22 -2.34 9.28
N VAL A 284 9.41 -1.14 9.78
CA VAL A 284 10.57 -0.30 9.47
C VAL A 284 11.29 0.03 10.76
N GLY A 285 12.61 0.19 10.72
CA GLY A 285 13.35 0.71 11.86
C GLY A 285 12.76 2.06 12.27
N ARG A 286 12.43 2.23 13.56
CA ARG A 286 11.99 3.53 14.09
C ARG A 286 13.05 4.59 13.85
N TYR A 287 14.32 4.20 13.92
CA TYR A 287 15.48 5.07 13.72
C TYR A 287 16.26 4.65 12.47
N GLY A 288 17.16 5.53 12.02
CA GLY A 288 18.16 5.14 11.01
C GLY A 288 19.10 4.07 11.56
N ILE A 289 19.71 3.29 10.66
CA ILE A 289 20.68 2.25 11.03
C ILE A 289 21.83 2.91 11.79
N SER A 290 22.11 2.46 13.01
CA SER A 290 23.35 2.70 13.73
C SER A 290 24.18 1.43 13.80
N ILE A 291 25.44 1.55 14.25
CA ILE A 291 26.39 0.44 14.31
C ILE A 291 27.03 0.41 15.70
N ASP A 292 27.01 -0.75 16.35
CA ASP A 292 27.64 -0.96 17.65
C ASP A 292 29.18 -1.09 17.52
N ALA A 293 29.88 -1.30 18.64
CA ALA A 293 31.33 -1.43 18.65
C ALA A 293 31.82 -2.72 17.93
N GLU A 294 30.95 -3.73 17.86
CA GLU A 294 31.18 -5.02 17.23
C GLU A 294 30.89 -5.01 15.72
N GLY A 295 30.29 -3.95 15.20
CA GLY A 295 29.97 -3.79 13.77
C GLY A 295 28.57 -4.26 13.37
N ASN A 296 27.69 -4.54 14.33
CA ASN A 296 26.30 -4.96 14.09
C ASN A 296 25.39 -3.75 13.88
N ALA A 297 24.40 -3.92 13.00
CA ALA A 297 23.42 -2.88 12.71
C ALA A 297 22.25 -2.91 13.70
N HIS A 298 21.78 -1.71 14.08
CA HIS A 298 20.66 -1.52 15.00
C HIS A 298 19.73 -0.40 14.56
N SER A 299 18.47 -0.47 15.01
CA SER A 299 17.51 0.64 15.03
C SER A 299 17.13 0.93 16.49
N ILE A 300 17.89 1.79 17.15
CA ILE A 300 17.76 2.09 18.59
C ILE A 300 18.04 3.57 18.90
N SER A 301 17.44 4.08 19.98
CA SER A 301 17.60 5.45 20.45
C SER A 301 18.99 5.73 21.02
N GLY A 302 19.40 7.00 21.05
CA GLY A 302 20.66 7.47 21.65
C GLY A 302 21.90 7.26 20.77
N THR A 303 21.75 6.67 19.58
CA THR A 303 22.85 6.34 18.67
C THR A 303 22.94 7.30 17.49
N ILE A 304 24.13 7.48 16.94
CA ILE A 304 24.35 8.27 15.71
C ILE A 304 24.07 7.37 14.50
N PRO A 305 23.29 7.82 13.50
CA PRO A 305 23.08 7.06 12.28
C PRO A 305 24.40 6.79 11.56
N ALA A 306 24.55 5.59 11.03
CA ALA A 306 25.69 5.21 10.21
C ALA A 306 25.72 6.02 8.90
N TYR A 307 26.93 6.39 8.49
CA TYR A 307 27.22 7.21 7.31
C TYR A 307 28.47 6.69 6.58
N ASN A 308 28.82 7.29 5.44
CA ASN A 308 29.99 6.91 4.62
C ASN A 308 30.01 5.43 4.23
N LYS A 309 28.85 4.89 3.83
CA LYS A 309 28.72 3.54 3.29
C LYS A 309 28.00 3.56 1.97
N THR A 310 28.33 2.60 1.12
CA THR A 310 27.60 2.36 -0.13
C THR A 310 26.26 1.69 0.17
N ILE A 311 25.33 1.75 -0.78
CA ILE A 311 24.04 1.05 -0.66
C ILE A 311 24.22 -0.46 -0.43
N ALA A 312 25.24 -1.07 -1.06
CA ALA A 312 25.53 -2.49 -0.89
C ALA A 312 26.07 -2.81 0.53
N ALA A 313 26.85 -1.91 1.11
CA ALA A 313 27.34 -2.06 2.48
C ALA A 313 26.19 -1.91 3.50
N PHE A 314 25.28 -0.96 3.30
CA PHE A 314 24.07 -0.84 4.12
C PHE A 314 23.14 -2.05 3.97
N ARG A 315 22.94 -2.58 2.76
CA ARG A 315 22.22 -3.83 2.51
C ARG A 315 22.83 -4.98 3.32
N THR A 316 24.16 -5.14 3.27
CA THR A 316 24.88 -6.19 4.01
C THR A 316 24.62 -6.09 5.51
N LEU A 317 24.74 -4.88 6.08
CA LEU A 317 24.44 -4.63 7.49
C LEU A 317 23.00 -4.98 7.85
N ALA A 318 22.04 -4.54 7.06
CA ALA A 318 20.63 -4.77 7.33
C ALA A 318 20.25 -6.26 7.26
N THR A 319 20.77 -6.99 6.25
CA THR A 319 20.54 -8.44 6.14
C THR A 319 21.22 -9.25 7.26
N ALA A 320 22.31 -8.73 7.83
CA ALA A 320 23.01 -9.39 8.93
C ALA A 320 22.24 -9.33 10.26
N VAL A 321 21.24 -8.44 10.40
CA VAL A 321 20.38 -8.35 11.59
C VAL A 321 19.60 -9.64 11.81
N GLY A 322 19.17 -10.31 10.73
CA GLY A 322 18.52 -11.60 10.82
C GLY A 322 17.57 -11.89 9.65
N GLU A 323 16.95 -13.06 9.72
CA GLU A 323 15.96 -13.49 8.74
C GLU A 323 14.79 -12.52 8.65
N GLY A 324 14.37 -12.19 7.43
CA GLY A 324 13.30 -11.23 7.18
C GLY A 324 13.72 -9.76 7.28
N PHE A 325 15.00 -9.46 7.55
CA PHE A 325 15.52 -8.09 7.51
C PHE A 325 16.19 -7.76 6.19
N CYS A 326 15.94 -6.56 5.71
CA CYS A 326 16.67 -5.94 4.61
C CYS A 326 16.77 -4.42 4.87
N GLN A 327 17.43 -3.71 3.95
CA GLN A 327 17.40 -2.25 3.93
C GLN A 327 16.00 -1.77 3.52
N MET A 328 15.62 -0.55 3.94
CA MET A 328 14.46 0.15 3.36
C MET A 328 14.47 0.03 1.84
N ASP A 329 13.31 -0.32 1.30
CA ASP A 329 13.09 -0.56 -0.12
C ASP A 329 11.93 0.28 -0.66
N THR A 330 11.35 -0.12 -1.78
CA THR A 330 10.24 0.56 -2.44
C THR A 330 8.99 0.74 -1.56
N ARG A 331 8.88 0.07 -0.41
CA ARG A 331 7.86 0.39 0.60
C ARG A 331 7.99 1.78 1.20
N TYR A 332 9.10 2.48 0.99
CA TYR A 332 9.19 3.92 1.22
C TYR A 332 8.06 4.69 0.51
N PHE A 333 7.71 4.30 -0.72
CA PHE A 333 6.59 4.93 -1.44
C PHE A 333 5.24 4.60 -0.82
N ILE A 334 5.09 3.43 -0.20
CA ILE A 334 3.88 3.08 0.56
C ILE A 334 3.72 3.99 1.79
N LEU A 335 4.82 4.32 2.48
CA LEU A 335 4.80 5.31 3.56
C LEU A 335 4.40 6.71 3.07
N GLN A 336 4.84 7.11 1.87
CA GLN A 336 4.41 8.36 1.26
C GLN A 336 2.90 8.37 0.95
N LEU A 337 2.33 7.26 0.49
CA LEU A 337 0.88 7.14 0.27
C LEU A 337 0.10 7.32 1.58
N LEU A 338 0.53 6.64 2.66
CA LEU A 338 -0.06 6.78 3.99
C LEU A 338 -0.02 8.23 4.47
N TYR A 339 1.14 8.89 4.34
CA TYR A 339 1.30 10.30 4.69
C TYR A 339 0.40 11.21 3.86
N LEU A 340 0.35 11.00 2.54
CA LEU A 340 -0.34 11.92 1.64
C LEU A 340 -1.86 11.81 1.80
N VAL A 341 -2.41 10.60 1.99
CA VAL A 341 -3.83 10.41 2.29
C VAL A 341 -4.17 10.96 3.68
N GLU A 342 -3.26 10.85 4.64
CA GLU A 342 -3.43 11.40 5.98
C GLU A 342 -3.42 12.93 5.98
N TYR A 343 -2.44 13.59 5.38
CA TYR A 343 -2.26 15.05 5.50
C TYR A 343 -2.80 15.87 4.31
N ALA A 344 -3.13 15.21 3.20
CA ALA A 344 -3.63 15.82 1.96
C ALA A 344 -2.77 17.00 1.46
N ASP A 345 -1.45 16.91 1.62
CA ASP A 345 -0.52 17.98 1.22
C ASP A 345 0.89 17.41 1.01
N TYR A 346 1.49 17.75 -0.11
CA TYR A 346 2.86 17.38 -0.41
C TYR A 346 3.89 18.03 0.53
N ASN A 347 3.60 19.19 1.11
CA ASN A 347 4.55 19.94 1.93
C ASN A 347 4.80 19.29 3.30
N SER A 348 5.61 18.24 3.31
CA SER A 348 5.94 17.43 4.50
C SER A 348 6.61 18.24 5.61
N GLN A 349 7.50 19.19 5.26
CA GLN A 349 8.11 20.08 6.25
C GLN A 349 7.06 20.97 6.94
N SER A 350 6.10 21.51 6.19
CA SER A 350 4.99 22.28 6.76
C SER A 350 4.10 21.41 7.65
N LYS A 351 3.76 20.18 7.23
CA LYS A 351 2.84 19.30 7.98
C LYS A 351 3.47 18.67 9.20
N LEU A 352 4.66 18.07 9.09
CA LEU A 352 5.30 17.31 10.16
C LEU A 352 6.31 18.15 10.95
N GLY A 353 7.15 18.92 10.25
CA GLY A 353 8.16 19.81 10.86
C GLY A 353 9.37 19.90 9.96
N ARG A 354 10.23 20.90 10.14
CA ARG A 354 11.40 21.11 9.27
C ARG A 354 12.45 19.98 9.39
N GLY A 355 12.42 19.23 10.48
CA GLY A 355 13.37 18.18 10.79
C GLY A 355 14.80 18.71 10.93
N VAL A 356 15.78 17.82 11.05
CA VAL A 356 17.20 18.20 11.03
C VAL A 356 17.60 18.54 9.60
N SER A 357 17.41 19.77 9.15
CA SER A 357 17.70 20.23 7.78
C SER A 357 18.64 21.43 7.72
N GLU A 358 18.89 22.10 8.85
CA GLU A 358 19.72 23.28 8.97
C GLU A 358 21.09 22.95 9.55
N TRP A 359 22.14 23.48 8.92
CA TRP A 359 23.54 23.12 9.21
C TRP A 359 24.37 24.31 9.68
N PHE A 360 25.56 24.02 10.21
CA PHE A 360 26.58 25.01 10.48
C PHE A 360 27.99 24.42 10.36
N ASN A 361 28.95 25.29 10.09
CA ASN A 361 30.36 25.06 10.35
C ASN A 361 30.99 26.36 10.88
N GLN A 362 32.00 26.23 11.73
CA GLN A 362 32.80 27.35 12.23
C GLN A 362 34.26 26.95 12.42
N LYS A 363 35.16 27.93 12.33
CA LYS A 363 36.62 27.73 12.45
C LYS A 363 37.13 28.10 13.83
N ALA A 364 38.07 27.31 14.34
CA ALA A 364 38.80 27.61 15.57
C ALA A 364 39.54 28.94 15.43
N LEU A 365 39.28 29.86 16.38
CA LEU A 365 39.88 31.18 16.43
C LEU A 365 41.24 31.18 17.16
N ILE A 366 41.45 30.22 18.07
CA ILE A 366 42.70 30.03 18.82
C ILE A 366 43.10 28.57 18.83
N ALA A 367 44.38 28.31 19.09
CA ALA A 367 44.89 26.97 19.35
C ALA A 367 44.90 26.68 20.86
N GLU A 368 44.51 25.47 21.24
CA GLU A 368 44.54 24.97 22.61
C GLU A 368 44.90 23.47 22.60
N ASN A 369 45.74 23.02 23.52
CA ASN A 369 46.20 21.63 23.58
C ASN A 369 45.48 20.88 24.71
N ASN A 370 45.13 19.62 24.45
CA ASN A 370 44.50 18.71 25.41
C ASN A 370 43.26 19.32 26.09
N VAL A 371 42.31 19.81 25.30
CA VAL A 371 41.07 20.44 25.77
C VAL A 371 39.81 19.73 25.25
N ASN A 372 38.71 19.92 25.97
CA ASN A 372 37.35 19.52 25.58
C ASN A 372 36.51 20.74 25.12
N ARG A 373 37.17 21.74 24.52
CA ARG A 373 36.50 22.92 24.00
C ARG A 373 37.15 23.43 22.73
N ILE A 374 36.40 24.21 21.97
CA ILE A 374 36.86 24.94 20.80
C ILE A 374 36.29 26.36 20.85
N ILE A 375 37.12 27.37 20.58
CA ILE A 375 36.68 28.76 20.50
C ILE A 375 36.38 29.10 19.04
N VAL A 376 35.14 29.46 18.74
CA VAL A 376 34.66 29.70 17.38
C VAL A 376 33.81 30.97 17.30
N ALA A 377 33.49 31.44 16.09
CA ALA A 377 32.48 32.49 15.93
C ALA A 377 31.07 31.95 16.25
N ASN A 378 30.14 32.85 16.53
CA ASN A 378 28.74 32.49 16.83
C ASN A 378 28.03 31.90 15.59
N SER A 379 27.10 30.97 15.82
CA SER A 379 26.17 30.46 14.80
C SER A 379 24.81 30.16 15.44
N SER A 380 23.72 30.50 14.75
CA SER A 380 22.34 30.27 15.22
C SER A 380 21.99 28.79 15.37
N ASN A 381 22.63 27.93 14.58
CA ASN A 381 22.35 26.49 14.54
C ASN A 381 23.27 25.69 15.47
N MET A 382 24.11 26.36 16.25
CA MET A 382 25.04 25.77 17.22
C MET A 382 24.41 25.84 18.62
N TYR A 383 23.95 24.70 19.13
CA TYR A 383 23.23 24.60 20.41
C TYR A 383 23.73 23.41 21.25
N VAL A 384 23.46 23.46 22.56
CA VAL A 384 23.80 22.38 23.50
C VAL A 384 22.96 21.14 23.19
N GLY A 385 23.61 19.98 23.09
CA GLY A 385 23.01 18.70 22.70
C GLY A 385 23.25 18.34 21.24
N ARG A 386 23.71 19.27 20.40
CA ARG A 386 23.97 19.00 18.97
C ARG A 386 25.15 18.06 18.78
N ASN A 387 25.02 17.11 17.84
CA ASN A 387 26.13 16.27 17.40
C ASN A 387 27.00 16.97 16.36
N VAL A 388 28.32 16.89 16.59
CA VAL A 388 29.34 17.59 15.83
C VAL A 388 30.56 16.71 15.59
N SER A 389 31.38 17.12 14.62
CA SER A 389 32.75 16.63 14.45
C SER A 389 33.70 17.81 14.28
N ILE A 390 35.00 17.53 14.44
CA ILE A 390 36.08 18.51 14.23
C ILE A 390 37.00 17.98 13.14
N GLY A 391 37.07 18.72 12.04
CA GLY A 391 37.99 18.45 10.94
C GLY A 391 39.25 19.30 11.02
N ALA A 392 40.36 18.79 10.48
CA ALA A 392 41.65 19.48 10.56
C ALA A 392 41.68 20.79 9.76
N THR A 393 41.15 20.78 8.54
CA THR A 393 41.18 21.94 7.63
C THR A 393 39.79 22.47 7.30
N ASP A 394 38.79 21.59 7.16
CA ASP A 394 37.42 21.91 6.76
C ASP A 394 36.39 20.97 7.40
N ALA A 395 35.10 21.24 7.15
CA ALA A 395 34.04 20.27 7.43
C ALA A 395 34.21 19.00 6.57
N TRP A 396 33.31 18.02 6.74
CA TRP A 396 33.32 16.75 5.97
C TRP A 396 34.52 15.84 6.26
N ASN A 397 35.16 16.03 7.41
CA ASN A 397 36.13 15.11 7.98
C ASN A 397 36.12 15.25 9.51
N ASN A 398 36.63 14.23 10.20
CA ASN A 398 36.61 14.13 11.65
C ASN A 398 38.00 13.80 12.22
N SER A 399 39.06 14.19 11.51
CA SER A 399 40.44 13.80 11.83
C SER A 399 40.94 14.33 13.18
N VAL A 400 40.27 15.33 13.76
CA VAL A 400 40.63 15.88 15.08
C VAL A 400 39.70 15.34 16.16
N ALA A 401 38.39 15.33 15.90
CA ALA A 401 37.43 14.67 16.77
C ALA A 401 36.24 14.18 15.95
N SER A 402 35.80 12.95 16.22
CA SER A 402 34.58 12.38 15.65
C SER A 402 33.46 12.34 16.68
N GLU A 403 32.25 12.58 16.20
CA GLU A 403 31.01 12.19 16.89
C GLU A 403 30.92 12.68 18.34
N ARG A 404 31.08 13.99 18.52
CA ARG A 404 30.94 14.65 19.81
C ARG A 404 29.54 15.24 20.00
N THR A 405 29.17 15.45 21.25
CA THR A 405 27.97 16.20 21.64
C THR A 405 28.39 17.51 22.29
N ILE A 406 27.81 18.63 21.87
CA ILE A 406 28.03 19.92 22.55
C ILE A 406 27.38 19.85 23.94
N THR A 407 28.15 20.12 24.99
CA THR A 407 27.68 20.05 26.39
C THR A 407 27.47 21.43 27.02
N LYS A 408 28.15 22.46 26.53
CA LYS A 408 28.02 23.85 27.02
C LYS A 408 28.48 24.85 25.95
N ILE A 409 27.84 26.02 25.90
CA ILE A 409 28.27 27.16 25.08
C ILE A 409 28.28 28.41 25.97
N GLU A 410 29.37 29.17 25.97
CA GLU A 410 29.47 30.45 26.69
C GLU A 410 30.20 31.50 25.85
N GLU A 411 29.98 32.78 26.16
CA GLU A 411 30.75 33.86 25.53
C GLU A 411 32.23 33.72 25.90
N PHE A 412 33.10 33.98 24.91
CA PHE A 412 34.53 33.99 25.11
C PHE A 412 35.09 35.37 24.74
N SER A 413 35.94 35.91 25.61
CA SER A 413 36.81 37.03 25.30
C SER A 413 38.11 36.91 26.10
N ASN A 414 39.24 37.10 25.45
CA ASN A 414 40.56 37.20 26.10
C ASN A 414 41.24 38.55 25.85
N GLY A 415 40.47 39.56 25.41
CA GLY A 415 40.97 40.89 25.04
C GLY A 415 41.49 41.00 23.60
N SER A 416 41.85 39.91 22.94
CA SER A 416 42.29 39.89 21.52
C SER A 416 41.33 39.13 20.60
N VAL A 417 40.65 38.13 21.12
CA VAL A 417 39.67 37.30 20.40
C VAL A 417 38.36 37.31 21.15
N THR A 418 37.26 37.48 20.42
CA THR A 418 35.90 37.31 20.91
C THR A 418 35.18 36.21 20.12
N GLY A 419 34.32 35.44 20.78
CA GLY A 419 33.60 34.34 20.15
C GLY A 419 32.79 33.52 21.15
N LYS A 420 32.58 32.25 20.84
CA LYS A 420 31.93 31.26 21.69
C LYS A 420 32.92 30.19 22.11
N ALA A 421 33.00 29.92 23.41
CA ALA A 421 33.64 28.70 23.90
C ALA A 421 32.62 27.56 23.87
N VAL A 422 32.85 26.59 22.99
CA VAL A 422 31.97 25.44 22.79
C VAL A 422 32.62 24.21 23.40
N TYR A 423 32.00 23.68 24.45
CA TYR A 423 32.47 22.49 25.15
C TYR A 423 31.80 21.25 24.58
N PHE A 424 32.53 20.14 24.53
CA PHE A 424 32.06 18.88 23.97
C PHE A 424 32.54 17.68 24.78
N ASP A 425 31.80 16.57 24.67
CA ASP A 425 32.10 15.31 25.35
C ASP A 425 33.31 14.55 24.75
N GLY A 426 33.59 13.36 25.28
CA GLY A 426 34.65 12.47 24.81
C GLY A 426 36.06 12.86 25.25
N ALA A 427 37.07 12.20 24.67
CA ALA A 427 38.47 12.47 24.97
C ALA A 427 38.88 13.89 24.53
N ALA A 428 39.72 14.53 25.33
CA ALA A 428 40.33 15.81 25.02
C ALA A 428 41.20 15.74 23.76
N VAL A 429 41.27 16.83 23.01
CA VAL A 429 41.97 16.91 21.71
C VAL A 429 42.83 18.17 21.62
N ASN A 430 43.75 18.18 20.66
CA ASN A 430 44.49 19.39 20.30
C ASN A 430 43.71 20.16 19.23
N ILE A 431 43.38 21.40 19.52
CA ILE A 431 42.76 22.33 18.60
C ILE A 431 43.84 23.24 18.02
N ALA A 432 43.96 23.30 16.70
CA ALA A 432 44.75 24.33 16.03
C ALA A 432 43.83 25.39 15.41
N VAL A 433 44.33 26.61 15.23
CA VAL A 433 43.61 27.67 14.50
C VAL A 433 43.19 27.14 13.12
N GLY A 434 41.94 27.40 12.75
CA GLY A 434 41.37 26.92 11.48
C GLY A 434 40.77 25.50 11.51
N ASN A 435 40.90 24.74 12.61
CA ASN A 435 40.14 23.50 12.78
C ASN A 435 38.65 23.78 12.66
N ALA A 436 37.91 22.93 11.96
CA ALA A 436 36.53 23.18 11.62
C ALA A 436 35.59 22.38 12.54
N LEU A 437 34.86 23.06 13.42
CA LEU A 437 33.70 22.50 14.10
C LEU A 437 32.51 22.50 13.15
N TRP A 438 31.85 21.36 12.98
CA TRP A 438 30.71 21.26 12.08
C TRP A 438 29.66 20.27 12.56
N GLY A 439 28.39 20.52 12.24
CA GLY A 439 27.29 19.62 12.56
C GLY A 439 27.31 18.36 11.70
N ILE A 440 26.98 17.21 12.28
CA ILE A 440 26.84 15.93 11.57
C ILE A 440 25.40 15.40 11.67
N GLY A 441 25.16 14.15 11.26
CA GLY A 441 23.91 13.45 11.56
C GLY A 441 23.63 13.44 13.07
N GLN A 442 22.41 13.79 13.45
CA GLN A 442 22.01 13.90 14.86
C GLN A 442 21.62 12.53 15.42
N LYS A 443 21.91 12.33 16.72
CA LYS A 443 21.51 11.15 17.47
C LYS A 443 20.02 10.90 17.35
N ALA A 444 19.67 9.64 17.16
CA ALA A 444 18.30 9.16 17.25
C ALA A 444 17.75 9.32 18.68
N GLY A 445 16.43 9.43 18.80
CA GLY A 445 15.71 9.50 20.08
C GLY A 445 15.21 10.89 20.46
N GLN A 446 15.43 11.89 19.61
CA GLN A 446 14.97 13.27 19.88
C GLN A 446 13.44 13.40 19.87
N CYS A 447 12.70 12.40 19.39
CA CYS A 447 11.23 12.35 19.39
C CYS A 447 10.67 11.21 20.26
N ASP A 448 11.46 10.61 21.16
CA ASP A 448 10.99 9.52 22.03
C ASP A 448 9.83 9.96 22.94
N GLU A 449 9.87 11.19 23.44
CA GLU A 449 8.81 11.78 24.26
C GLU A 449 7.48 11.92 23.52
N LEU A 450 7.49 12.03 22.19
CA LEU A 450 6.27 12.07 21.38
C LEU A 450 5.59 10.71 21.26
N GLY A 451 6.30 9.61 21.54
CA GLY A 451 5.77 8.26 21.38
C GLY A 451 5.40 7.95 19.93
N MET A 452 4.10 7.83 19.67
CA MET A 452 3.54 7.58 18.34
C MET A 452 2.98 8.83 17.64
N LYS A 453 2.91 9.98 18.35
CA LYS A 453 2.38 11.23 17.80
C LYS A 453 3.30 11.74 16.69
N SER A 454 2.74 12.09 15.53
CA SER A 454 3.47 12.71 14.43
C SER A 454 3.80 14.17 14.74
N GLY A 455 4.97 14.66 14.32
CA GLY A 455 5.38 16.05 14.52
C GLY A 455 6.84 16.23 14.93
N CYS A 456 7.11 17.27 15.70
CA CYS A 456 8.41 17.54 16.31
C CYS A 456 8.24 18.24 17.68
N LEU A 457 9.28 18.18 18.52
CA LEU A 457 9.35 18.93 19.79
C LEU A 457 9.88 20.36 19.61
N SER A 458 10.62 20.62 18.53
CA SER A 458 11.07 21.96 18.14
C SER A 458 11.11 22.06 16.62
N ASN A 459 10.48 23.10 16.05
CA ASN A 459 10.38 23.31 14.61
C ASN A 459 11.42 24.31 14.08
N ASP A 460 12.66 24.19 14.53
CA ASP A 460 13.76 25.12 14.23
C ASP A 460 14.65 24.71 13.04
N GLY A 461 14.44 23.52 12.49
CA GLY A 461 15.27 22.96 11.42
C GLY A 461 16.53 22.25 11.94
N CYS A 462 16.73 22.19 13.25
CA CYS A 462 17.88 21.55 13.88
C CYS A 462 17.51 20.26 14.64
N HIS A 463 16.22 20.09 15.00
CA HIS A 463 15.72 18.95 15.75
C HIS A 463 14.90 17.99 14.88
N SER A 464 14.86 16.73 15.30
CA SER A 464 14.20 15.64 14.60
C SER A 464 12.69 15.84 14.45
N VAL A 465 12.17 15.18 13.42
CA VAL A 465 10.74 15.10 13.12
C VAL A 465 10.33 13.63 13.08
N ILE A 466 9.10 13.29 13.42
CA ILE A 466 8.58 11.93 13.46
C ILE A 466 7.27 11.82 12.69
N TYR A 467 7.07 10.72 11.99
CA TYR A 467 5.80 10.36 11.35
C TYR A 467 5.36 8.98 11.82
N ARG A 468 4.22 8.90 12.53
CA ARG A 468 3.61 7.63 12.96
C ARG A 468 4.61 6.64 13.57
N GLY A 469 5.50 7.14 14.43
CA GLY A 469 6.52 6.34 15.09
C GLY A 469 7.86 6.20 14.34
N ILE A 470 7.99 6.69 13.12
CA ILE A 470 9.22 6.67 12.31
C ILE A 470 9.95 8.01 12.47
N GLU A 471 11.02 8.05 13.26
CA GLU A 471 11.81 9.26 13.51
C GLU A 471 12.76 9.55 12.36
N ASN A 472 12.89 10.82 11.99
CA ASN A 472 13.66 11.32 10.85
C ASN A 472 13.28 10.57 9.56
N VAL A 473 11.96 10.49 9.31
CA VAL A 473 11.42 9.90 8.07
C VAL A 473 11.87 10.67 6.82
N PHE A 474 12.19 11.95 7.00
CA PHE A 474 12.96 12.80 6.10
C PHE A 474 13.91 13.67 6.93
N SER A 475 14.80 14.41 6.27
CA SER A 475 15.86 15.19 6.91
C SER A 475 16.83 14.31 7.73
N ASN A 476 17.77 14.93 8.44
CA ASN A 476 18.89 14.30 9.15
C ASN A 476 19.84 13.53 8.21
N MET A 477 19.43 12.38 7.69
CA MET A 477 20.20 11.55 6.79
C MET A 477 19.32 11.15 5.62
N PHE A 478 19.89 11.17 4.41
CA PHE A 478 19.25 10.48 3.30
C PHE A 478 19.07 9.00 3.64
N THR A 479 17.95 8.42 3.24
CA THR A 479 17.70 6.98 3.39
C THR A 479 17.91 6.30 2.05
N ALA A 480 18.86 5.35 2.00
CA ALA A 480 19.05 4.48 0.84
C ALA A 480 17.80 3.63 0.57
N ILE A 481 17.34 3.58 -0.68
CA ILE A 481 16.17 2.82 -1.12
C ILE A 481 16.61 1.66 -2.01
N ASP A 482 16.45 0.43 -1.50
CA ASP A 482 16.74 -0.79 -2.24
C ASP A 482 15.57 -1.24 -3.12
N GLY A 483 15.78 -2.26 -3.96
CA GLY A 483 14.76 -2.74 -4.90
C GLY A 483 14.46 -1.75 -6.04
N LEU A 484 15.15 -0.61 -6.09
CA LEU A 484 14.97 0.45 -7.09
C LEU A 484 16.31 0.82 -7.75
N ASN A 485 16.48 0.44 -9.01
CA ASN A 485 17.62 0.85 -9.83
C ASN A 485 17.16 1.79 -10.94
N ILE A 486 17.97 2.76 -11.33
CA ILE A 486 17.66 3.68 -12.42
C ILE A 486 18.67 3.48 -13.54
N LYS A 487 18.22 3.37 -14.79
CA LYS A 487 19.07 3.38 -15.97
C LYS A 487 18.55 4.38 -16.98
N ASP A 488 19.37 5.38 -17.29
CA ASP A 488 19.06 6.38 -18.30
C ASP A 488 17.66 7.00 -18.09
N TYR A 489 17.42 7.41 -16.84
CA TYR A 489 16.16 8.00 -16.39
C TYR A 489 14.93 7.07 -16.40
N VAL A 490 15.11 5.75 -16.50
CA VAL A 490 14.04 4.77 -16.34
C VAL A 490 14.27 3.98 -15.06
N ALA A 491 13.26 3.92 -14.19
CA ALA A 491 13.31 3.12 -12.97
C ALA A 491 13.02 1.64 -13.25
N TYR A 492 13.73 0.77 -12.55
CA TYR A 492 13.62 -0.67 -12.57
C TYR A 492 13.37 -1.16 -11.15
N VAL A 493 12.29 -1.91 -10.97
CA VAL A 493 11.74 -2.29 -9.66
C VAL A 493 11.89 -3.79 -9.46
N CYS A 494 12.30 -4.18 -8.25
CA CYS A 494 12.26 -5.55 -7.75
C CYS A 494 11.52 -5.54 -6.41
N ASP A 495 10.56 -6.46 -6.26
CA ASP A 495 9.74 -6.58 -5.04
C ASP A 495 10.18 -7.73 -4.14
N ASP A 496 11.23 -8.48 -4.51
CA ASP A 496 11.77 -9.60 -3.73
C ASP A 496 13.07 -9.19 -3.02
N PRO A 497 13.02 -8.99 -1.69
CA PRO A 497 14.19 -8.58 -0.90
C PRO A 497 15.39 -9.53 -0.99
N THR A 498 15.16 -10.80 -1.31
CA THR A 498 16.24 -11.79 -1.45
C THR A 498 17.02 -11.64 -2.76
N GLN A 499 16.48 -10.87 -3.71
CA GLN A 499 17.05 -10.67 -5.05
C GLN A 499 17.64 -9.27 -5.25
N TYR A 500 17.62 -8.43 -4.21
CA TYR A 500 18.08 -7.05 -4.30
C TYR A 500 19.56 -6.97 -4.68
N ALA A 501 19.82 -6.26 -5.77
CA ALA A 501 21.14 -6.01 -6.31
C ALA A 501 21.17 -4.64 -6.98
N SER A 502 22.25 -3.90 -6.75
CA SER A 502 22.49 -2.64 -7.46
C SER A 502 22.90 -2.91 -8.91
N ASP A 503 22.64 -1.96 -9.80
CA ASP A 503 23.04 -2.01 -11.21
C ASP A 503 22.46 -3.21 -12.01
N LYS A 504 21.31 -3.75 -11.58
CA LYS A 504 20.60 -4.83 -12.27
C LYS A 504 19.35 -4.29 -12.96
N PHE A 505 19.26 -4.53 -14.27
CA PHE A 505 18.22 -3.99 -15.18
C PHE A 505 17.53 -5.09 -16.02
N VAL A 506 17.55 -6.30 -15.49
CA VAL A 506 16.94 -7.50 -16.07
C VAL A 506 16.22 -8.25 -14.96
N ALA A 507 15.40 -9.23 -15.32
CA ALA A 507 14.65 -10.05 -14.36
C ALA A 507 15.53 -10.46 -13.14
N PRO A 508 15.03 -10.27 -11.90
CA PRO A 508 13.66 -9.93 -11.53
C PRO A 508 13.33 -8.43 -11.57
N TYR A 509 14.29 -7.55 -11.91
CA TYR A 509 14.05 -6.12 -12.03
C TYR A 509 13.28 -5.81 -13.32
N LYS A 510 12.16 -5.10 -13.21
CA LYS A 510 11.31 -4.71 -14.33
C LYS A 510 11.20 -3.20 -14.46
N PRO A 511 11.27 -2.63 -15.67
CA PRO A 511 11.15 -1.19 -15.86
C PRO A 511 9.73 -0.71 -15.57
N VAL A 512 9.60 0.50 -15.05
CA VAL A 512 8.34 1.23 -15.02
C VAL A 512 8.01 1.79 -16.41
N GLY A 513 6.72 1.98 -16.69
CA GLY A 513 6.18 2.41 -17.98
C GLY A 513 6.38 3.89 -18.34
N TYR A 514 7.20 4.63 -17.59
CA TYR A 514 7.47 6.06 -17.85
C TYR A 514 8.95 6.41 -17.71
N THR A 515 9.35 7.52 -18.32
CA THR A 515 10.68 8.11 -18.15
C THR A 515 10.62 9.17 -17.05
N ASN A 516 11.55 9.07 -16.10
CA ASN A 516 11.73 10.05 -15.04
C ASN A 516 12.17 11.39 -15.62
N LEU A 517 11.97 12.44 -14.86
CA LEU A 517 12.44 13.78 -15.18
C LEU A 517 13.95 13.77 -15.43
N LYS A 518 14.38 14.39 -16.53
CA LYS A 518 15.80 14.52 -16.90
C LYS A 518 16.45 15.80 -16.37
N GLN A 519 15.63 16.75 -15.92
CA GLN A 519 16.10 17.96 -15.28
C GLN A 519 16.53 17.64 -13.84
N THR A 520 17.77 17.96 -13.52
CA THR A 520 18.35 17.81 -12.18
C THR A 520 18.33 19.15 -11.45
N ASN A 521 18.54 19.11 -10.14
CA ASN A 521 18.68 20.30 -9.30
C ASN A 521 17.44 21.21 -9.37
N CYS A 522 16.26 20.64 -9.11
CA CYS A 522 14.98 21.34 -9.23
C CYS A 522 13.93 20.86 -8.21
N TYR A 523 12.96 21.73 -7.93
CA TYR A 523 11.71 21.34 -7.25
C TYR A 523 10.72 20.76 -8.26
N THR A 524 9.91 19.80 -7.83
CA THR A 524 9.06 19.02 -8.73
C THR A 524 7.57 19.34 -8.55
N SER A 525 6.75 19.08 -9.58
CA SER A 525 5.31 19.42 -9.59
C SER A 525 4.41 18.23 -9.90
N LYS A 526 4.96 17.17 -10.50
CA LYS A 526 4.22 15.99 -10.95
C LYS A 526 5.08 14.74 -10.87
N LEU A 527 4.45 13.65 -10.45
CA LEU A 527 5.05 12.32 -10.32
C LEU A 527 4.52 11.39 -11.42
N GLY A 528 5.36 10.48 -11.90
CA GLY A 528 5.00 9.49 -12.91
C GLY A 528 4.02 8.45 -12.38
N TYR A 529 3.33 7.78 -13.31
CA TYR A 529 2.32 6.76 -13.03
C TYR A 529 2.51 5.57 -13.97
N ASP A 530 2.47 4.37 -13.40
CA ASP A 530 2.43 3.08 -14.09
C ASP A 530 1.39 2.21 -13.39
N GLU A 531 0.46 1.61 -14.12
CA GLU A 531 -0.57 0.74 -13.57
C GLU A 531 -0.02 -0.53 -12.91
N ASN A 532 1.16 -1.00 -13.35
CA ASN A 532 1.82 -2.18 -12.80
C ASN A 532 2.59 -1.86 -11.51
N TYR A 533 3.02 -0.61 -11.36
CA TYR A 533 3.79 -0.08 -10.21
C TYR A 533 3.24 1.27 -9.74
N PRO A 534 1.94 1.38 -9.39
CA PRO A 534 1.28 2.64 -9.10
C PRO A 534 1.89 3.35 -7.89
N GLU A 535 2.39 2.59 -6.91
CA GLU A 535 3.12 3.11 -5.76
C GLU A 535 4.41 3.86 -6.15
N ILE A 536 5.10 3.47 -7.23
CA ILE A 536 6.37 4.08 -7.63
C ILE A 536 6.11 5.43 -8.29
N ALA A 537 6.35 6.50 -7.52
CA ALA A 537 6.01 7.87 -7.90
C ALA A 537 7.28 8.74 -8.00
N ILE A 538 8.01 8.59 -9.11
CA ILE A 538 9.24 9.37 -9.38
C ILE A 538 8.89 10.62 -10.19
N PRO A 539 9.52 11.79 -9.94
CA PRO A 539 9.19 13.02 -10.65
C PRO A 539 9.29 12.93 -12.17
N ILE A 540 8.39 13.63 -12.87
CA ILE A 540 8.35 13.79 -14.34
C ILE A 540 8.24 15.26 -14.79
N GLU A 541 8.07 16.20 -13.86
CA GLU A 541 7.90 17.63 -14.15
C GLU A 541 8.50 18.52 -13.06
N SER A 542 9.10 19.64 -13.45
CA SER A 542 9.92 20.53 -12.62
C SER A 542 9.36 21.95 -12.45
N ASN A 543 8.05 22.10 -12.24
CA ASN A 543 7.39 23.41 -12.08
C ASN A 543 7.12 23.75 -10.59
N GLY A 544 7.82 23.11 -9.66
CA GLY A 544 7.63 23.29 -8.22
C GLY A 544 8.46 24.41 -7.59
N SER A 545 8.31 24.57 -6.28
CA SER A 545 9.17 25.36 -5.38
C SER A 545 9.15 24.73 -3.99
N SER A 546 9.82 25.29 -2.99
CA SER A 546 9.71 24.83 -1.59
C SER A 546 8.30 24.96 -0.98
N GLY A 547 7.36 25.64 -1.66
CA GLY A 547 5.97 25.80 -1.23
C GLY A 547 4.93 25.36 -2.26
N THR A 548 5.34 24.87 -3.43
CA THR A 548 4.44 24.52 -4.55
C THR A 548 4.87 23.21 -5.21
N GLY A 549 3.91 22.49 -5.78
CA GLY A 549 4.13 21.18 -6.41
C GLY A 549 4.27 20.10 -5.34
N THR A 550 5.32 19.28 -5.45
CA THR A 550 5.68 18.28 -4.44
C THR A 550 6.44 18.89 -3.27
N CYS A 551 6.81 20.18 -3.35
CA CYS A 551 7.59 20.94 -2.37
C CYS A 551 9.05 20.52 -2.17
N ASP A 552 9.44 19.36 -2.68
CA ASP A 552 10.72 18.76 -2.36
C ASP A 552 11.63 18.65 -3.59
N TYR A 553 12.92 18.53 -3.33
CA TYR A 553 13.95 18.67 -4.35
C TYR A 553 14.31 17.34 -5.03
N TYR A 554 14.73 17.44 -6.27
CA TYR A 554 15.06 16.29 -7.12
C TYR A 554 16.42 16.45 -7.78
N TRP A 555 17.23 15.40 -7.69
CA TRP A 555 18.48 15.26 -8.44
C TRP A 555 18.44 14.00 -9.29
N CYS A 556 19.00 14.08 -10.49
CA CYS A 556 19.14 12.96 -11.40
C CYS A 556 20.37 13.12 -12.31
N ALA A 557 20.80 12.01 -12.90
CA ALA A 557 21.79 11.98 -13.98
C ALA A 557 21.59 10.75 -14.88
N GLU A 558 22.12 10.80 -16.10
CA GLU A 558 22.13 9.70 -17.07
C GLU A 558 23.00 8.52 -16.61
N GLY A 559 22.73 7.30 -17.06
CA GLY A 559 23.46 6.09 -16.70
C GLY A 559 22.81 5.34 -15.53
N ASN A 560 23.58 4.40 -14.95
CA ASN A 560 23.12 3.58 -13.84
C ASN A 560 23.17 4.37 -12.53
N ARG A 561 22.04 4.52 -11.85
CA ARG A 561 21.89 5.28 -10.62
C ARG A 561 21.09 4.52 -9.58
N ILE A 562 21.28 4.91 -8.32
CA ILE A 562 20.56 4.38 -7.15
C ILE A 562 19.75 5.49 -6.50
N ALA A 563 18.81 5.12 -5.63
CA ALA A 563 17.91 6.05 -4.98
C ALA A 563 18.26 6.32 -3.52
N PHE A 564 18.33 7.60 -3.17
CA PHE A 564 18.35 8.10 -1.79
C PHE A 564 17.20 9.09 -1.59
N ALA A 565 16.46 8.95 -0.50
CA ALA A 565 15.25 9.74 -0.26
C ALA A 565 15.28 10.51 1.07
N GLY A 566 14.48 11.58 1.17
CA GLY A 566 14.23 12.33 2.41
C GLY A 566 15.07 13.60 2.61
N GLY A 567 16.19 13.75 1.89
CA GLY A 567 17.14 14.84 2.15
C GLY A 567 17.99 14.60 3.41
N ASN A 568 18.77 15.60 3.84
CA ASN A 568 19.73 15.44 4.93
C ASN A 568 19.89 16.70 5.80
N PHE A 569 20.80 16.65 6.77
CA PHE A 569 21.07 17.67 7.79
C PHE A 569 21.52 19.06 7.31
N TYR A 570 21.72 19.29 6.01
CA TYR A 570 22.11 20.61 5.47
C TYR A 570 21.26 21.07 4.28
N PHE A 571 20.15 20.41 4.01
CA PHE A 571 19.33 20.66 2.82
C PHE A 571 18.32 21.80 2.95
N GLY A 572 18.06 22.28 4.17
CA GLY A 572 17.04 23.29 4.46
C GLY A 572 15.70 22.96 3.78
N ALA A 573 15.20 23.92 3.00
CA ALA A 573 13.94 23.79 2.26
C ALA A 573 13.94 22.76 1.11
N ASN A 574 15.10 22.15 0.79
CA ASN A 574 15.18 21.11 -0.24
C ASN A 574 14.79 19.72 0.29
N ALA A 575 14.88 19.51 1.61
CA ALA A 575 14.53 18.24 2.25
C ALA A 575 13.01 18.04 2.32
N GLY A 576 12.60 16.81 2.59
CA GLY A 576 11.19 16.46 2.73
C GLY A 576 10.91 15.04 2.27
N PHE A 577 9.72 14.55 2.56
CA PHE A 577 9.35 13.15 2.33
C PHE A 577 9.39 12.74 0.85
N PHE A 578 9.20 13.69 -0.07
CA PHE A 578 9.25 13.49 -1.52
C PHE A 578 10.59 13.91 -2.14
N CYS A 579 11.57 14.33 -1.32
CA CYS A 579 12.92 14.64 -1.78
C CYS A 579 13.60 13.36 -2.28
N LEU A 580 14.19 13.39 -3.48
CA LEU A 580 14.77 12.21 -4.12
C LEU A 580 16.07 12.56 -4.86
N ASP A 581 17.15 11.85 -4.51
CA ASP A 581 18.45 11.92 -5.18
C ASP A 581 18.69 10.64 -5.97
N LEU A 582 18.66 10.77 -7.30
CA LEU A 582 18.99 9.76 -8.31
C LEU A 582 20.24 10.16 -9.12
N ASN A 583 21.13 10.99 -8.57
CA ASN A 583 22.31 11.51 -9.27
C ASN A 583 23.53 10.61 -9.15
N ASN A 584 23.55 9.74 -8.14
CA ASN A 584 24.73 8.99 -7.72
C ASN A 584 24.68 7.49 -8.12
N GLY A 585 25.86 6.93 -8.39
CA GLY A 585 26.02 5.50 -8.70
C GLY A 585 26.14 4.63 -7.45
N SER A 586 26.15 3.31 -7.62
CA SER A 586 26.15 2.33 -6.52
C SER A 586 27.38 2.38 -5.61
N GLY A 587 28.50 2.93 -6.09
CA GLY A 587 29.75 3.11 -5.34
C GLY A 587 29.79 4.37 -4.46
N SER A 588 28.77 5.22 -4.49
CA SER A 588 28.78 6.48 -3.73
C SER A 588 28.63 6.23 -2.21
N SER A 589 29.43 6.96 -1.43
CA SER A 589 29.39 6.96 0.04
C SER A 589 29.67 8.37 0.56
N TYR A 590 28.77 8.93 1.35
CA TYR A 590 28.90 10.30 1.88
C TYR A 590 28.46 10.39 3.35
N TRP A 591 28.87 11.47 4.00
CA TRP A 591 28.57 11.81 5.40
C TRP A 591 27.09 11.97 5.70
N TYR A 592 26.28 12.19 4.67
CA TYR A 592 24.86 12.47 4.74
C TYR A 592 24.01 11.35 4.11
N TYR A 593 24.63 10.23 3.74
CA TYR A 593 23.96 9.02 3.26
C TYR A 593 23.86 8.00 4.38
N GLY A 594 22.63 7.71 4.77
CA GLY A 594 22.28 6.68 5.75
C GLY A 594 21.39 5.60 5.13
N ALA A 595 20.87 4.76 6.01
CA ALA A 595 19.92 3.71 5.66
C ALA A 595 19.00 3.45 6.85
N ARG A 596 17.94 2.68 6.62
CA ARG A 596 16.97 2.30 7.65
C ARG A 596 16.72 0.81 7.54
N LEU A 597 16.59 0.14 8.69
CA LEU A 597 16.19 -1.26 8.71
C LEU A 597 14.78 -1.39 8.19
N LEU A 598 14.49 -2.51 7.57
CA LEU A 598 13.16 -2.92 7.24
C LEU A 598 13.04 -4.41 7.54
N LYS A 599 11.90 -4.82 8.10
CA LYS A 599 11.54 -6.21 8.27
C LYS A 599 10.34 -6.53 7.38
N TYR A 600 10.49 -7.48 6.48
CA TYR A 600 9.41 -8.03 5.67
C TYR A 600 8.79 -9.27 6.32
N GLN A 601 7.55 -9.57 5.92
CA GLN A 601 6.78 -10.74 6.35
C GLN A 601 6.83 -11.84 5.29
#